data_AF-A0A3N5M582-F1
#
_entry.id   AF-A0A3N5M582-F1
#
_cell.length_a   1.000
_cell.length_b   1.000
_cell.length_c   1.000
_cell.angle_alpha   90.00
_cell.angle_beta   90.00
_cell.angle_gamma   90.00
#
_symmetry.space_group_name_H-M   'P 1'
#
loop_
_entity.id
_entity.type
_entity.pdbx_description
1 polymer ?
#
loop_
_entity_poly.entity_id
_entity_poly.type
_entity_poly.pdbx_seq_one_letter_code
_entity_poly.pdbx_strand_id
1 'polypeptide(L)'
;MRNSGLVLVLLISMVLSLAAPMAVYAQAEDASAPEETVKLIFIHHSTGENWLSDENGGMGLALGENNYFVSDTNYGWGPDGIGDRTDIYNWPEWFVGPDHERYLEALYAENEVHSPYTRDLSDPGGENEVILFKSCFPNSNLEGNPGDPPAPGDGLTVSNARYVYNELLSYFMTRPDKLFVVITAPPVSDPTYAANARALNNWLVNDWLAENEYPYNNVAVFDFYNLLTGPGNHHRYVDGGIEYIND
;
A
#
# COMPACT_ATOMS: atom_id res chain seq x y z
N MET A 1 -41.70 4.50 67.24
CA MET A 1 -41.03 5.76 66.85
C MET A 1 -39.52 5.50 66.86
N ARG A 2 -38.83 5.93 65.78
CA ARG A 2 -37.37 5.83 65.48
C ARG A 2 -36.89 4.41 65.12
N ASN A 3 -36.94 3.99 63.85
CA ASN A 3 -36.01 4.28 62.73
C ASN A 3 -34.52 4.16 63.09
N SER A 4 -33.87 3.12 62.57
CA SER A 4 -32.45 3.13 62.16
C SER A 4 -32.26 2.00 61.14
N GLY A 5 -32.41 2.35 59.86
CA GLY A 5 -32.06 1.47 58.74
C GLY A 5 -30.55 1.42 58.57
N LEU A 6 -30.01 0.22 58.39
CA LEU A 6 -28.63 0.01 57.96
C LEU A 6 -28.65 -0.06 56.43
N VAL A 7 -28.29 1.04 55.77
CA VAL A 7 -28.06 1.08 54.32
C VAL A 7 -26.67 0.48 54.08
N LEU A 8 -26.63 -0.69 53.45
CA LEU A 8 -25.41 -1.29 52.95
C LEU A 8 -24.99 -0.52 51.68
N VAL A 9 -23.97 0.32 51.79
CA VAL A 9 -23.39 1.02 50.64
C VAL A 9 -22.48 0.04 49.90
N LEU A 10 -22.94 -0.45 48.75
CA LEU A 10 -22.10 -1.17 47.78
C LEU A 10 -21.19 -0.16 47.08
N LEU A 11 -19.90 -0.19 47.40
CA LEU A 11 -18.86 0.50 46.63
C LEU A 11 -18.59 -0.29 45.35
N ILE A 12 -19.16 0.15 44.23
CA ILE A 12 -18.76 -0.30 42.90
C ILE A 12 -17.42 0.38 42.59
N SER A 13 -16.32 -0.37 42.66
CA SER A 13 -15.03 0.13 42.16
C SER A 13 -15.09 0.14 40.64
N MET A 14 -15.34 1.32 40.07
CA MET A 14 -15.20 1.56 38.64
C MET A 14 -13.70 1.58 38.33
N VAL A 15 -13.17 0.47 37.84
CA VAL A 15 -11.80 0.42 37.30
C VAL A 15 -11.86 1.16 35.97
N LEU A 16 -11.49 2.44 35.97
CA LEU A 16 -11.11 3.13 34.73
C LEU A 16 -9.80 2.50 34.25
N SER A 17 -9.90 1.55 33.33
CA SER A 17 -8.79 1.15 32.48
C SER A 17 -8.47 2.33 31.56
N LEU A 18 -7.54 3.18 31.99
CA LEU A 18 -6.85 4.11 31.09
C LEU A 18 -6.07 3.23 30.11
N ALA A 19 -6.65 2.95 28.95
CA ALA A 19 -5.88 2.50 27.81
C ALA A 19 -4.91 3.64 27.47
N ALA A 20 -3.66 3.50 27.91
CA ALA A 20 -2.60 4.35 27.40
C ALA A 20 -2.60 4.19 25.87
N PRO A 21 -2.51 5.27 25.07
CA PRO A 21 -2.29 5.10 23.65
C PRO A 21 -1.04 4.24 23.50
N MET A 22 -1.13 3.13 22.75
CA MET A 22 0.06 2.44 22.32
C MET A 22 0.85 3.45 21.50
N ALA A 23 1.88 4.03 22.12
CA ALA A 23 2.88 4.76 21.39
C ALA A 23 3.44 3.75 20.39
N VAL A 24 3.12 3.94 19.11
CA VAL A 24 3.79 3.27 18.01
C VAL A 24 5.24 3.73 18.13
N TYR A 25 6.08 2.92 18.76
CA TYR A 25 7.50 3.16 18.74
C TYR A 25 7.90 3.01 17.28
N ALA A 26 8.35 4.11 16.66
CA ALA A 26 9.00 4.06 15.37
C ALA A 26 10.12 3.01 15.49
N GLN A 27 9.98 1.91 14.73
CA GLN A 27 11.03 0.92 14.63
C GLN A 27 12.26 1.64 14.07
N ALA A 28 13.43 1.40 14.65
CA ALA A 28 14.66 1.93 14.07
C ALA A 28 14.75 1.44 12.63
N GLU A 29 14.97 2.37 11.70
CA GLU A 29 15.07 2.04 10.29
C GLU A 29 16.30 1.16 10.07
N ASP A 30 16.11 0.03 9.40
CA ASP A 30 17.14 -0.94 9.09
C ASP A 30 17.01 -1.30 7.61
N ALA A 31 18.05 -0.98 6.84
CA ALA A 31 18.12 -1.26 5.42
C ALA A 31 18.98 -2.50 5.12
N SER A 32 19.37 -3.27 6.13
CA SER A 32 19.98 -4.57 5.89
C SER A 32 18.99 -5.52 5.23
N ALA A 33 19.49 -6.34 4.30
CA ALA A 33 18.69 -7.39 3.69
C ALA A 33 18.19 -8.36 4.76
N PRO A 34 16.96 -8.91 4.63
CA PRO A 34 16.45 -9.94 5.54
C PRO A 34 17.42 -11.12 5.67
N GLU A 35 17.54 -11.71 6.86
CA GLU A 35 18.38 -12.90 7.08
C GLU A 35 17.86 -14.13 6.31
N GLU A 36 16.54 -14.27 6.23
CA GLU A 36 15.83 -15.32 5.49
C GLU A 36 15.16 -14.74 4.24
N THR A 37 15.05 -15.53 3.18
CA THR A 37 14.45 -15.07 1.91
C THR A 37 12.99 -14.69 2.11
N VAL A 38 12.63 -13.45 1.78
CA VAL A 38 11.25 -12.93 1.90
C VAL A 38 10.56 -12.96 0.53
N LYS A 39 9.33 -13.46 0.48
CA LYS A 39 8.55 -13.48 -0.76
C LYS A 39 7.83 -12.16 -0.99
N LEU A 40 7.96 -11.63 -2.21
CA LEU A 40 7.36 -10.39 -2.65
C LEU A 40 6.60 -10.63 -3.95
N ILE A 41 5.42 -10.01 -4.07
CA ILE A 41 4.67 -9.97 -5.32
C ILE A 41 4.41 -8.55 -5.78
N PHE A 42 4.57 -8.31 -7.08
CA PHE A 42 4.25 -7.05 -7.72
C PHE A 42 3.02 -7.18 -8.63
N ILE A 43 1.92 -6.51 -8.28
CA ILE A 43 0.72 -6.38 -9.12
C ILE A 43 0.91 -5.18 -10.05
N HIS A 44 1.06 -5.42 -11.35
CA HIS A 44 1.35 -4.33 -12.26
C HIS A 44 0.88 -4.57 -13.70
N HIS A 45 0.83 -3.47 -14.44
CA HIS A 45 0.68 -3.44 -15.88
C HIS A 45 1.75 -2.56 -16.51
N SER A 46 2.02 -2.72 -17.80
CA SER A 46 2.81 -1.76 -18.60
C SER A 46 4.20 -1.47 -17.99
N THR A 47 4.43 -0.29 -17.42
CA THR A 47 5.74 0.14 -16.90
C THR A 47 6.31 -0.73 -15.79
N GLY A 48 5.50 -1.56 -15.12
CA GLY A 48 6.01 -2.49 -14.12
C GLY A 48 6.87 -3.60 -14.73
N GLU A 49 6.58 -4.01 -15.97
CA GLU A 49 7.44 -4.93 -16.73
C GLU A 49 8.83 -4.31 -16.93
N ASN A 50 8.88 -3.02 -17.26
CA ASN A 50 10.14 -2.29 -17.43
C ASN A 50 10.88 -2.09 -16.11
N TRP A 51 10.19 -1.99 -14.97
CA TRP A 51 10.85 -1.94 -13.67
C TRP A 51 11.55 -3.27 -13.38
N LEU A 52 10.85 -4.38 -13.62
CA LEU A 52 11.38 -5.72 -13.35
C LEU A 52 12.50 -6.11 -14.30
N SER A 53 12.36 -5.81 -15.60
CA SER A 53 13.25 -6.25 -16.67
C SER A 53 14.73 -5.89 -16.43
N ASP A 54 15.60 -6.88 -16.61
CA ASP A 54 17.05 -6.78 -16.44
C ASP A 54 17.69 -5.71 -17.34
N GLU A 55 17.17 -5.53 -18.56
CA GLU A 55 17.69 -4.56 -19.54
C GLU A 55 17.20 -3.12 -19.29
N ASN A 56 16.27 -2.92 -18.36
CA ASN A 56 15.68 -1.63 -18.03
C ASN A 56 15.89 -1.26 -16.56
N GLY A 57 14.88 -1.46 -15.72
CA GLY A 57 14.90 -1.06 -14.32
C GLY A 57 15.70 -1.99 -13.40
N GLY A 58 15.89 -3.25 -13.79
CA GLY A 58 16.66 -4.24 -13.03
C GLY A 58 16.13 -4.51 -11.62
N MET A 59 14.87 -4.19 -11.33
CA MET A 59 14.29 -4.30 -9.98
C MET A 59 14.27 -5.75 -9.50
N GLY A 60 14.00 -6.72 -10.38
CA GLY A 60 14.01 -8.14 -10.03
C GLY A 60 15.38 -8.61 -9.53
N LEU A 61 16.45 -8.22 -10.23
CA LEU A 61 17.83 -8.49 -9.85
C LEU A 61 18.19 -7.80 -8.52
N ALA A 62 17.92 -6.50 -8.41
CA ALA A 62 18.26 -5.72 -7.21
C ALA A 62 17.56 -6.26 -5.95
N LEU A 63 16.30 -6.68 -6.06
CA LEU A 63 15.56 -7.31 -4.98
C LEU A 63 16.12 -8.72 -4.67
N GLY A 64 16.45 -9.51 -5.69
CA GLY A 64 17.08 -10.82 -5.52
C GLY A 64 18.43 -10.76 -4.81
N GLU A 65 19.27 -9.78 -5.15
CA GLU A 65 20.55 -9.51 -4.47
C GLU A 65 20.38 -9.12 -2.99
N ASN A 66 19.18 -8.68 -2.60
CA ASN A 66 18.80 -8.29 -1.24
C ASN A 66 17.85 -9.30 -0.58
N ASN A 67 17.90 -10.57 -0.98
CA ASN A 67 17.15 -11.68 -0.37
C ASN A 67 15.62 -11.58 -0.48
N TYR A 68 15.12 -10.93 -1.53
CA TYR A 68 13.69 -10.94 -1.87
C TYR A 68 13.41 -11.84 -3.07
N PHE A 69 12.57 -12.85 -2.87
CA PHE A 69 12.06 -13.70 -3.94
C PHE A 69 10.87 -13.00 -4.62
N VAL A 70 11.08 -12.55 -5.87
CA VAL A 70 10.10 -11.71 -6.59
C VAL A 70 9.21 -12.52 -7.54
N SER A 71 7.91 -12.52 -7.27
CA SER A 71 6.84 -12.89 -8.20
C SER A 71 6.16 -11.63 -8.74
N ASP A 72 5.41 -11.76 -9.83
CA ASP A 72 4.59 -10.66 -10.33
C ASP A 72 3.26 -11.15 -10.89
N THR A 73 2.32 -10.22 -11.11
CA THR A 73 1.08 -10.47 -11.85
C THR A 73 0.89 -9.37 -12.88
N ASN A 74 0.29 -9.71 -14.02
CA ASN A 74 0.00 -8.77 -15.09
C ASN A 74 -1.25 -9.16 -15.90
N TYR A 75 -1.35 -8.67 -17.14
CA TYR A 75 -2.47 -8.90 -18.03
C TYR A 75 -2.91 -10.37 -18.10
N GLY A 76 -4.21 -10.61 -17.93
CA GLY A 76 -4.83 -11.93 -17.97
C GLY A 76 -4.55 -12.83 -16.76
N TRP A 77 -3.78 -12.36 -15.77
CA TRP A 77 -3.44 -13.15 -14.60
C TRP A 77 -4.64 -13.39 -13.67
N GLY A 78 -4.63 -14.55 -13.01
CA GLY A 78 -5.44 -14.84 -11.84
C GLY A 78 -6.90 -15.24 -12.13
N PRO A 79 -7.66 -15.56 -11.07
CA PRO A 79 -9.05 -15.96 -11.20
C PRO A 79 -9.87 -14.85 -11.89
N ASP A 80 -10.69 -15.25 -12.87
CA ASP A 80 -11.54 -14.34 -13.64
C ASP A 80 -10.79 -13.19 -14.35
N GLY A 81 -9.50 -13.40 -14.63
CA GLY A 81 -8.63 -12.40 -15.25
C GLY A 81 -8.49 -11.13 -14.42
N ILE A 82 -8.52 -11.24 -13.09
CA ILE A 82 -8.43 -10.09 -12.15
C ILE A 82 -7.19 -9.21 -12.42
N GLY A 83 -6.11 -9.80 -12.94
CA GLY A 83 -4.91 -9.11 -13.42
C GLY A 83 -5.21 -7.96 -14.39
N ASP A 84 -6.25 -8.07 -15.23
CA ASP A 84 -6.62 -7.01 -16.20
C ASP A 84 -7.19 -5.75 -15.54
N ARG A 85 -7.47 -5.76 -14.23
CA ARG A 85 -8.23 -4.73 -13.51
C ARG A 85 -7.38 -4.10 -12.41
N THR A 86 -6.42 -3.25 -12.79
CA THR A 86 -5.46 -2.60 -11.87
C THR A 86 -5.57 -1.06 -11.86
N ASP A 87 -6.66 -0.51 -12.40
CA ASP A 87 -6.95 0.92 -12.21
C ASP A 87 -7.38 1.17 -10.76
N ILE A 88 -7.29 2.43 -10.30
CA ILE A 88 -7.58 2.79 -8.91
C ILE A 88 -8.96 2.29 -8.51
N TYR A 89 -9.98 2.54 -9.33
CA TYR A 89 -11.36 2.11 -9.07
C TYR A 89 -11.58 0.59 -9.12
N ASN A 90 -10.58 -0.21 -9.53
CA ASN A 90 -10.64 -1.67 -9.50
C ASN A 90 -10.12 -2.27 -8.18
N TRP A 91 -9.27 -1.57 -7.43
CA TRP A 91 -8.71 -2.13 -6.18
C TRP A 91 -9.75 -2.62 -5.17
N PRO A 92 -10.97 -2.05 -5.06
CA PRO A 92 -11.99 -2.63 -4.20
C PRO A 92 -12.34 -4.07 -4.58
N GLU A 93 -12.34 -4.42 -5.88
CA GLU A 93 -12.60 -5.79 -6.33
C GLU A 93 -11.54 -6.78 -5.80
N TRP A 94 -10.28 -6.35 -5.77
CA TRP A 94 -9.17 -7.15 -5.25
C TRP A 94 -9.24 -7.39 -3.75
N PHE A 95 -9.49 -6.33 -2.96
CA PHE A 95 -9.22 -6.34 -1.52
C PHE A 95 -10.45 -6.40 -0.63
N VAL A 96 -11.59 -5.87 -1.07
CA VAL A 96 -12.81 -5.74 -0.23
C VAL A 96 -14.09 -6.18 -0.93
N GLY A 97 -13.99 -6.62 -2.19
CA GLY A 97 -15.09 -7.12 -2.99
C GLY A 97 -15.58 -8.51 -2.55
N PRO A 98 -16.73 -8.97 -3.08
CA PRO A 98 -17.35 -10.23 -2.66
C PRO A 98 -16.46 -11.47 -2.93
N ASP A 99 -15.59 -11.40 -3.93
CA ASP A 99 -14.68 -12.49 -4.32
C ASP A 99 -13.23 -12.24 -3.89
N HIS A 100 -12.98 -11.24 -3.03
CA HIS A 100 -11.63 -10.84 -2.62
C HIS A 100 -10.82 -12.01 -2.04
N GLU A 101 -11.47 -12.94 -1.34
CA GLU A 101 -10.80 -14.08 -0.70
C GLU A 101 -10.15 -14.97 -1.75
N ARG A 102 -10.88 -15.25 -2.84
CA ARG A 102 -10.38 -16.05 -3.96
C ARG A 102 -9.22 -15.35 -4.69
N TYR A 103 -9.31 -14.04 -4.87
CA TYR A 103 -8.25 -13.28 -5.55
C TYR A 103 -6.99 -13.18 -4.70
N LEU A 104 -7.14 -12.90 -3.40
CA LEU A 104 -6.03 -12.73 -2.47
C LEU A 104 -5.37 -14.06 -2.09
N GLU A 105 -6.13 -15.16 -1.99
CA GLU A 105 -5.56 -16.50 -1.84
C GLU A 105 -4.66 -16.85 -3.03
N ALA A 106 -5.12 -16.59 -4.25
CA ALA A 106 -4.32 -16.79 -5.45
C ALA A 106 -3.08 -15.87 -5.47
N LEU A 107 -3.23 -14.60 -5.11
CA LEU A 107 -2.13 -13.63 -5.05
C LEU A 107 -1.06 -14.02 -4.02
N TYR A 108 -1.48 -14.44 -2.83
CA TYR A 108 -0.54 -14.84 -1.78
C TYR A 108 0.18 -16.14 -2.13
N ALA A 109 -0.44 -17.05 -2.86
CA ALA A 109 0.19 -18.30 -3.30
C ALA A 109 1.05 -18.17 -4.57
N GLU A 110 0.94 -17.06 -5.30
CA GLU A 110 1.61 -16.87 -6.60
C GLU A 110 3.14 -16.89 -6.50
N ASN A 111 3.78 -17.60 -7.43
CA ASN A 111 5.19 -17.99 -7.35
C ASN A 111 5.91 -17.97 -8.70
N GLU A 112 5.20 -17.65 -9.77
CA GLU A 112 5.69 -17.60 -11.14
C GLU A 112 6.19 -16.20 -11.50
N VAL A 113 6.73 -16.11 -12.70
CA VAL A 113 7.24 -14.89 -13.32
C VAL A 113 6.40 -14.65 -14.56
N HIS A 114 5.62 -13.57 -14.55
CA HIS A 114 4.69 -13.17 -15.61
C HIS A 114 5.25 -12.05 -16.49
N SER A 115 6.42 -11.48 -16.13
CA SER A 115 7.19 -10.51 -16.92
C SER A 115 8.64 -10.98 -17.18
N PRO A 116 9.34 -10.55 -18.24
CA PRO A 116 10.69 -11.04 -18.53
C PRO A 116 11.77 -10.39 -17.64
N TYR A 117 12.17 -11.08 -16.57
CA TYR A 117 13.31 -10.74 -15.72
C TYR A 117 13.98 -12.00 -15.14
N THR A 118 15.24 -11.87 -14.70
CA THR A 118 15.97 -12.96 -14.07
C THR A 118 15.58 -13.11 -12.60
N ARG A 119 15.32 -14.34 -12.15
CA ARG A 119 15.14 -14.71 -10.74
C ARG A 119 15.92 -15.97 -10.40
N ASP A 120 17.03 -15.79 -9.69
CA ASP A 120 17.96 -16.87 -9.35
C ASP A 120 17.72 -17.49 -7.95
N LEU A 121 16.97 -16.81 -7.08
CA LEU A 121 16.63 -17.34 -5.76
C LEU A 121 15.72 -18.56 -5.88
N SER A 122 16.04 -19.59 -5.09
CA SER A 122 15.16 -20.74 -4.91
C SER A 122 13.92 -20.34 -4.11
N ASP A 123 12.77 -20.90 -4.45
CA ASP A 123 11.53 -20.63 -3.71
C ASP A 123 11.68 -21.11 -2.26
N PRO A 124 11.59 -20.20 -1.26
CA PRO A 124 11.66 -20.59 0.14
C PRO A 124 10.38 -21.30 0.62
N GLY A 125 9.34 -21.37 -0.22
CA GLY A 125 8.01 -21.84 0.14
C GLY A 125 7.20 -20.75 0.86
N GLY A 126 5.95 -21.06 1.19
CA GLY A 126 5.05 -20.10 1.84
C GLY A 126 4.46 -19.06 0.89
N GLU A 127 3.74 -18.11 1.49
CA GLU A 127 3.01 -17.05 0.80
C GLU A 127 3.88 -15.81 0.57
N ASN A 128 3.51 -14.97 -0.40
CA ASN A 128 4.03 -13.61 -0.52
C ASN A 128 3.73 -12.80 0.76
N GLU A 129 4.75 -12.17 1.33
CA GLU A 129 4.69 -11.36 2.54
C GLU A 129 4.66 -9.86 2.22
N VAL A 130 5.27 -9.47 1.10
CA VAL A 130 5.28 -8.08 0.61
C VAL A 130 4.44 -7.96 -0.65
N ILE A 131 3.45 -7.07 -0.65
CA ILE A 131 2.50 -6.87 -1.73
C ILE A 131 2.70 -5.47 -2.31
N LEU A 132 3.40 -5.39 -3.43
CA LEU A 132 3.56 -4.15 -4.20
C LEU A 132 2.41 -4.07 -5.20
N PHE A 133 1.77 -2.91 -5.32
CA PHE A 133 0.77 -2.70 -6.35
C PHE A 133 0.78 -1.28 -6.87
N LYS A 134 0.48 -1.14 -8.16
CA LYS A 134 0.42 0.14 -8.84
C LYS A 134 -0.67 0.17 -9.89
N SER A 135 -1.23 1.35 -10.11
CA SER A 135 -2.12 1.61 -11.24
C SER A 135 -1.36 2.23 -12.42
N CYS A 136 -1.83 2.00 -13.64
CA CYS A 136 -1.19 2.52 -14.86
C CYS A 136 -1.27 4.05 -14.99
N PHE A 137 -0.44 4.62 -15.87
CA PHE A 137 -0.36 6.07 -16.13
C PHE A 137 -1.72 6.78 -16.30
N PRO A 138 -2.75 6.23 -16.99
CA PRO A 138 -4.06 6.87 -17.11
C PRO A 138 -4.74 7.16 -15.77
N ASN A 139 -4.36 6.48 -14.69
CA ASN A 139 -4.86 6.74 -13.32
C ASN A 139 -4.39 8.08 -12.74
N SER A 140 -3.51 8.78 -13.46
CA SER A 140 -3.12 10.15 -13.16
C SER A 140 -4.11 11.18 -13.74
N ASN A 141 -4.99 10.79 -14.67
CA ASN A 141 -5.97 11.67 -15.30
C ASN A 141 -7.24 11.84 -14.45
N LEU A 142 -7.07 12.22 -13.19
CA LEU A 142 -8.15 12.36 -12.22
C LEU A 142 -8.99 13.60 -12.50
N GLU A 143 -10.30 13.43 -12.63
CA GLU A 143 -11.28 14.52 -12.71
C GLU A 143 -11.64 15.06 -11.31
N GLY A 144 -12.50 16.09 -11.28
CA GLY A 144 -12.90 16.78 -10.04
C GLY A 144 -11.92 17.87 -9.64
N ASN A 145 -11.88 18.20 -8.35
CA ASN A 145 -10.98 19.22 -7.80
C ASN A 145 -9.96 18.60 -6.82
N PRO A 146 -8.77 19.22 -6.67
CA PRO A 146 -7.70 18.72 -5.81
C PRO A 146 -8.10 18.49 -4.34
N GLY A 147 -9.07 19.25 -3.85
CA GLY A 147 -9.52 19.25 -2.45
C GLY A 147 -10.87 18.57 -2.23
N ASP A 148 -11.41 17.87 -3.24
CA ASP A 148 -12.68 17.16 -3.05
C ASP A 148 -12.53 16.07 -1.97
N PRO A 149 -13.47 15.98 -1.01
CA PRO A 149 -13.39 14.99 0.06
C PRO A 149 -13.58 13.57 -0.47
N PRO A 150 -13.14 12.53 0.24
CA PRO A 150 -13.42 11.14 -0.13
C PRO A 150 -14.94 10.89 -0.20
N ALA A 151 -15.43 10.41 -1.34
CA ALA A 151 -16.80 9.95 -1.49
C ALA A 151 -16.89 8.84 -2.54
N PRO A 152 -17.79 7.86 -2.38
CA PRO A 152 -17.99 6.83 -3.39
C PRO A 152 -18.53 7.47 -4.67
N GLY A 153 -18.02 7.04 -5.81
CA GLY A 153 -18.50 7.48 -7.11
C GLY A 153 -18.02 6.59 -8.24
N ASP A 154 -18.44 6.92 -9.44
CA ASP A 154 -17.97 6.25 -10.65
C ASP A 154 -16.77 6.99 -11.24
N GLY A 155 -15.89 6.24 -11.89
CA GLY A 155 -14.77 6.77 -12.65
C GLY A 155 -13.59 7.27 -11.80
N LEU A 156 -12.64 7.88 -12.49
CA LEU A 156 -11.36 8.31 -11.94
C LEU A 156 -11.44 9.79 -11.53
N THR A 157 -11.93 10.06 -10.32
CA THR A 157 -11.96 11.41 -9.71
C THR A 157 -11.10 11.45 -8.46
N VAL A 158 -10.66 12.64 -8.03
CA VAL A 158 -9.93 12.79 -6.74
C VAL A 158 -10.76 12.25 -5.57
N SER A 159 -12.06 12.59 -5.52
CA SER A 159 -12.99 12.15 -4.48
C SER A 159 -13.12 10.62 -4.41
N ASN A 160 -13.34 9.97 -5.56
CA ASN A 160 -13.50 8.52 -5.62
C ASN A 160 -12.17 7.79 -5.36
N ALA A 161 -11.05 8.30 -5.86
CA ALA A 161 -9.75 7.70 -5.61
C ALA A 161 -9.41 7.69 -4.11
N ARG A 162 -9.62 8.82 -3.40
CA ARG A 162 -9.43 8.87 -1.94
C ARG A 162 -10.37 7.92 -1.21
N TYR A 163 -11.63 7.83 -1.65
CA TYR A 163 -12.59 6.87 -1.09
C TYR A 163 -12.07 5.44 -1.23
N VAL A 164 -11.66 5.04 -2.43
CA VAL A 164 -11.12 3.70 -2.69
C VAL A 164 -9.95 3.40 -1.77
N TYR A 165 -8.94 4.27 -1.70
CA TYR A 165 -7.79 4.04 -0.84
C TYR A 165 -8.18 3.90 0.64
N ASN A 166 -9.13 4.70 1.13
CA ASN A 166 -9.66 4.53 2.49
C ASN A 166 -10.31 3.15 2.70
N GLU A 167 -11.07 2.63 1.73
CA GLU A 167 -11.70 1.31 1.83
C GLU A 167 -10.65 0.19 1.93
N LEU A 168 -9.53 0.29 1.20
CA LEU A 168 -8.45 -0.72 1.24
C LEU A 168 -7.86 -0.91 2.64
N LEU A 169 -7.83 0.15 3.45
CA LEU A 169 -7.30 0.09 4.82
C LEU A 169 -8.04 -0.95 5.67
N SER A 170 -9.34 -1.15 5.45
CA SER A 170 -10.14 -2.13 6.18
C SER A 170 -9.60 -3.56 5.99
N TYR A 171 -9.17 -3.90 4.78
CA TYR A 171 -8.54 -5.18 4.49
C TYR A 171 -7.11 -5.24 5.04
N PHE A 172 -6.30 -4.19 4.84
CA PHE A 172 -4.90 -4.18 5.31
C PHE A 172 -4.79 -4.36 6.82
N MET A 173 -5.75 -3.83 7.60
CA MET A 173 -5.84 -4.05 9.05
C MET A 173 -6.02 -5.52 9.44
N THR A 174 -6.56 -6.36 8.56
CA THR A 174 -6.76 -7.80 8.82
C THR A 174 -5.49 -8.62 8.58
N ARG A 175 -4.47 -8.03 7.95
CA ARG A 175 -3.23 -8.70 7.53
C ARG A 175 -1.98 -7.98 8.06
N PRO A 176 -1.82 -7.84 9.40
CA PRO A 176 -0.59 -7.28 9.98
C PRO A 176 0.65 -8.15 9.70
N ASP A 177 0.44 -9.38 9.21
CA ASP A 177 1.47 -10.30 8.72
C ASP A 177 1.96 -10.00 7.30
N LYS A 178 1.35 -9.03 6.60
CA LYS A 178 1.71 -8.64 5.22
C LYS A 178 2.08 -7.17 5.17
N LEU A 179 3.11 -6.81 4.40
CA LEU A 179 3.44 -5.43 4.07
C LEU A 179 2.79 -5.04 2.73
N PHE A 180 1.91 -4.04 2.73
CA PHE A 180 1.32 -3.48 1.52
C PHE A 180 2.09 -2.22 1.10
N VAL A 181 2.60 -2.21 -0.13
CA VAL A 181 3.33 -1.08 -0.69
C VAL A 181 2.54 -0.48 -1.85
N VAL A 182 1.94 0.68 -1.59
CA VAL A 182 1.20 1.45 -2.61
C VAL A 182 2.18 2.27 -3.41
N ILE A 183 2.25 2.05 -4.72
CA ILE A 183 3.04 2.91 -5.61
C ILE A 183 2.14 4.00 -6.15
N THR A 184 2.51 5.25 -5.89
CA THR A 184 1.81 6.44 -6.41
C THR A 184 1.78 6.46 -7.94
N ALA A 185 0.72 7.04 -8.51
CA ALA A 185 0.62 7.22 -9.96
C ALA A 185 1.64 8.28 -10.42
N PRO A 186 2.23 8.14 -11.63
CA PRO A 186 3.23 9.10 -12.14
C PRO A 186 2.64 10.51 -12.37
N PRO A 187 3.49 11.54 -12.56
CA PRO A 187 3.01 12.86 -12.97
C PRO A 187 2.45 12.85 -14.39
N VAL A 188 1.47 13.71 -14.63
CA VAL A 188 0.88 13.95 -15.95
C VAL A 188 1.18 15.39 -16.38
N SER A 189 1.55 15.57 -17.65
CA SER A 189 1.85 16.89 -18.23
C SER A 189 0.61 17.67 -18.67
N ASP A 190 -0.54 17.00 -18.79
CA ASP A 190 -1.82 17.63 -19.13
C ASP A 190 -2.27 18.54 -17.96
N PRO A 191 -2.35 19.87 -18.19
CA PRO A 191 -2.72 20.81 -17.15
C PRO A 191 -4.15 20.61 -16.62
N THR A 192 -5.00 19.89 -17.35
CA THR A 192 -6.37 19.52 -16.91
C THR A 192 -6.33 18.65 -15.67
N TYR A 193 -5.34 17.75 -15.57
CA TYR A 193 -5.27 16.71 -14.54
C TYR A 193 -4.09 16.87 -13.59
N ALA A 194 -3.05 17.64 -13.98
CA ALA A 194 -1.79 17.73 -13.23
C ALA A 194 -1.96 18.14 -11.76
N ALA A 195 -2.87 19.08 -11.46
CA ALA A 195 -3.15 19.51 -10.10
C ALA A 195 -3.83 18.42 -9.26
N ASN A 196 -4.74 17.65 -9.87
CA ASN A 196 -5.44 16.55 -9.23
C ASN A 196 -4.50 15.37 -8.96
N ALA A 197 -3.67 15.00 -9.93
CA ALA A 197 -2.63 13.98 -9.77
C ALA A 197 -1.68 14.33 -8.61
N ARG A 198 -1.19 15.57 -8.58
CA ARG A 198 -0.33 16.05 -7.48
C ARG A 198 -1.03 15.95 -6.13
N ALA A 199 -2.28 16.39 -6.06
CA ALA A 199 -3.02 16.42 -4.80
C ALA A 199 -3.38 15.04 -4.26
N LEU A 200 -3.68 14.06 -5.13
CA LEU A 200 -3.89 12.68 -4.69
C LEU A 200 -2.58 12.07 -4.17
N ASN A 201 -1.47 12.22 -4.92
CA ASN A 201 -0.19 11.62 -4.52
C ASN A 201 0.38 12.26 -3.26
N ASN A 202 0.29 13.58 -3.11
CA ASN A 202 0.69 14.25 -1.87
C ASN A 202 -0.14 13.77 -0.67
N TRP A 203 -1.46 13.57 -0.86
CA TRP A 203 -2.32 13.05 0.21
C TRP A 203 -1.96 11.61 0.57
N LEU A 204 -1.73 10.72 -0.42
CA LEU A 204 -1.29 9.35 -0.17
C LEU A 204 -0.02 9.28 0.68
N VAL A 205 0.95 10.14 0.38
CA VAL A 205 2.26 10.15 1.05
C VAL A 205 2.19 10.77 2.45
N ASN A 206 1.50 11.89 2.60
CA ASN A 206 1.60 12.72 3.82
C ASN A 206 0.43 12.53 4.80
N ASP A 207 -0.77 12.29 4.28
CA ASP A 207 -2.01 12.49 5.04
C ASP A 207 -2.84 11.21 5.16
N TRP A 208 -2.85 10.34 4.15
CA TRP A 208 -3.80 9.23 4.02
C TRP A 208 -3.86 8.33 5.26
N LEU A 209 -2.73 7.81 5.73
CA LEU A 209 -2.72 6.94 6.91
C LEU A 209 -3.04 7.71 8.20
N ALA A 210 -2.58 8.96 8.32
CA ALA A 210 -2.78 9.78 9.50
C ALA A 210 -4.24 10.24 9.65
N GLU A 211 -4.88 10.69 8.57
CA GLU A 211 -6.29 11.10 8.53
C GLU A 211 -7.25 9.94 8.82
N ASN A 212 -6.85 8.70 8.53
CA ASN A 212 -7.61 7.50 8.83
C ASN A 212 -7.23 6.83 10.16
N GLU A 213 -6.37 7.46 10.98
CA GLU A 213 -5.89 6.93 12.26
C GLU A 213 -5.37 5.47 12.14
N TYR A 214 -4.66 5.17 11.05
CA TYR A 214 -4.23 3.80 10.75
C TYR A 214 -3.28 3.26 11.83
N PRO A 215 -3.61 2.14 12.51
CA PRO A 215 -2.94 1.76 13.76
C PRO A 215 -1.70 0.87 13.59
N TYR A 216 -1.39 0.44 12.37
CA TYR A 216 -0.35 -0.55 12.10
C TYR A 216 0.76 -0.01 11.18
N ASN A 217 1.91 -0.67 11.19
CA ASN A 217 3.08 -0.30 10.39
C ASN A 217 3.23 -1.19 9.13
N ASN A 218 2.13 -1.71 8.61
CA ASN A 218 2.12 -2.70 7.52
C ASN A 218 1.62 -2.11 6.19
N VAL A 219 1.54 -0.79 6.08
CA VAL A 219 1.24 -0.07 4.84
C VAL A 219 2.32 1.00 4.61
N ALA A 220 2.91 0.99 3.43
CA ALA A 220 3.90 1.98 2.99
C ALA A 220 3.49 2.56 1.63
N VAL A 221 3.94 3.79 1.36
CA VAL A 221 3.71 4.46 0.07
C VAL A 221 5.05 4.72 -0.60
N PHE A 222 5.23 4.21 -1.82
CA PHE A 222 6.36 4.53 -2.67
C PHE A 222 6.00 5.71 -3.56
N ASP A 223 6.63 6.86 -3.29
CA ASP A 223 6.38 8.14 -3.98
C ASP A 223 7.07 8.22 -5.35
N PHE A 224 6.63 7.35 -6.26
CA PHE A 224 7.02 7.39 -7.67
C PHE A 224 6.68 8.72 -8.35
N TYR A 225 5.62 9.41 -7.93
CA TYR A 225 5.30 10.74 -8.44
C TYR A 225 6.48 11.70 -8.24
N ASN A 226 6.99 11.80 -7.01
CA ASN A 226 8.10 12.69 -6.67
C ASN A 226 9.37 12.37 -7.47
N LEU A 227 9.72 11.07 -7.60
CA LEU A 227 10.90 10.64 -8.38
C LEU A 227 10.87 11.11 -9.83
N LEU A 228 9.67 11.25 -10.41
CA LEU A 228 9.50 11.66 -11.80
C LEU A 228 9.34 13.18 -11.99
N THR A 229 9.16 13.96 -10.93
CA THR A 229 8.96 15.42 -11.05
C THR A 229 10.23 16.26 -10.95
N GLY A 230 11.38 15.66 -10.62
CA GLY A 230 12.64 16.40 -10.55
C GLY A 230 13.87 15.48 -10.61
N PRO A 231 14.96 15.88 -11.29
CA PRO A 231 16.17 15.06 -11.41
C PRO A 231 16.92 14.88 -10.07
N GLY A 232 16.67 15.74 -9.10
CA GLY A 232 17.21 15.64 -7.74
C GLY A 232 16.26 14.96 -6.75
N ASN A 233 15.01 14.71 -7.13
CA ASN A 233 14.01 14.17 -6.24
C ASN A 233 14.30 12.70 -5.95
N HIS A 234 14.28 12.35 -4.68
CA HIS A 234 14.52 10.98 -4.25
C HIS A 234 13.88 10.69 -2.90
N HIS A 235 13.63 9.40 -2.68
CA HIS A 235 13.32 8.84 -1.39
C HIS A 235 14.27 7.66 -1.19
N ARG A 236 15.25 7.80 -0.29
CA ARG A 236 16.29 6.79 -0.07
C ARG A 236 16.67 6.69 1.40
N TYR A 237 17.13 5.52 1.80
CA TYR A 237 17.76 5.35 3.09
C TYR A 237 19.25 5.69 3.01
N VAL A 238 19.72 6.59 3.85
CA VAL A 238 21.12 7.03 3.93
C VAL A 238 21.47 7.37 5.38
N ASP A 239 22.66 6.95 5.83
CA ASP A 239 23.23 7.30 7.14
C ASP A 239 22.30 7.07 8.36
N GLY A 240 21.46 6.02 8.31
CA GLY A 240 20.58 5.68 9.43
C GLY A 240 19.20 6.33 9.39
N GLY A 241 18.83 6.97 8.28
CA GLY A 241 17.53 7.61 8.14
C GLY A 241 17.02 7.69 6.70
N ILE A 242 15.72 7.91 6.57
CA ILE A 242 15.09 8.28 5.33
C ILE A 242 15.46 9.73 4.95
N GLU A 243 16.07 9.88 3.79
CA GLU A 243 16.18 11.14 3.06
C GLU A 243 15.06 11.21 2.02
N TYR A 244 14.23 12.24 2.14
CA TYR A 244 13.15 12.55 1.20
C TYR A 244 13.35 13.97 0.66
N ILE A 245 13.76 14.06 -0.61
CA ILE A 245 13.96 15.32 -1.33
C ILE A 245 12.86 15.50 -2.38
N ASN A 246 12.17 16.63 -2.29
CA ASN A 246 11.09 17.05 -3.16
C ASN A 246 11.25 18.53 -3.57
N ASP A 247 12.05 18.79 -4.60
CA ASP A 247 12.25 20.14 -5.16
C ASP A 247 11.03 20.65 -5.97
#